data_AF-X7YJ91-F1
#
_entry.id   AF-X7YJ91-F1
#
_cell.length_a   1.000
_cell.length_b   1.000
_cell.length_c   1.000
_cell.angle_alpha   90.00
_cell.angle_beta   90.00
_cell.angle_gamma   90.00
#
_symmetry.space_group_name_H-M   'P 1'
#
loop_
_entity.id
_entity.type
_entity.pdbx_description
1 polymer ?
#
loop_
_entity_poly.entity_id
_entity_poly.type
_entity_poly.pdbx_seq_one_letter_code
_entity_poly.pdbx_strand_id
1 'polypeptide(L)'
;MPDTHVVTNQVPPLENHNPASSPVLIEALIREGGQWGLDEVTDLGAIAGSKQAQRWGELADRNRPILHTHDRCGNRIDEVEYDPAYHELMRTAIRHGLHAAPWADPRPGAHVVRAAKTGVWTVEPGHMCPISMTYAVVPRCATIRSWPLSTSRC
;
A
#
# COMPACT_ATOMS: atom_id res chain seq x y z
N MET A 1 -8.03 29.87 -32.20
CA MET A 1 -9.50 29.80 -32.25
C MET A 1 -10.02 30.67 -31.12
N PRO A 2 -11.02 31.54 -31.33
CA PRO A 2 -11.62 32.29 -30.23
C PRO A 2 -12.36 31.32 -29.29
N ASP A 3 -12.39 31.64 -27.99
CA ASP A 3 -13.15 30.87 -26.99
C ASP A 3 -14.64 30.88 -27.35
N THR A 4 -15.29 29.70 -27.32
CA THR A 4 -16.70 29.55 -27.68
C THR A 4 -17.65 29.75 -26.49
N HIS A 5 -17.15 29.58 -25.26
CA HIS A 5 -17.90 29.75 -24.02
C HIS A 5 -16.95 29.82 -22.81
N VAL A 6 -17.49 30.21 -21.65
CA VAL A 6 -16.79 30.15 -20.35
C VAL A 6 -17.27 28.91 -19.59
N VAL A 7 -16.33 28.10 -19.10
CA VAL A 7 -16.63 26.93 -18.27
C VAL A 7 -16.91 27.38 -16.84
N THR A 8 -18.10 27.09 -16.32
CA THR A 8 -18.53 27.42 -14.95
C THR A 8 -19.02 26.16 -14.23
N ASN A 9 -19.22 26.25 -12.90
CA ASN A 9 -19.75 25.16 -12.06
C ASN A 9 -18.92 23.86 -12.09
N GLN A 10 -17.58 23.97 -12.16
CA GLN A 10 -16.69 22.81 -12.03
C GLN A 10 -16.24 22.66 -10.58
N VAL A 11 -16.38 21.44 -10.04
CA VAL A 11 -15.88 21.11 -8.69
C VAL A 11 -14.36 20.92 -8.78
N PRO A 12 -13.57 21.52 -7.88
CA PRO A 12 -12.13 21.29 -7.86
C PRO A 12 -11.82 19.83 -7.51
N PRO A 13 -10.71 19.26 -8.03
CA PRO A 13 -10.24 17.95 -7.61
C PRO A 13 -10.05 17.86 -6.09
N LEU A 14 -10.38 16.71 -5.50
CA LEU A 14 -10.17 16.46 -4.07
C LEU A 14 -8.69 16.12 -3.83
N GLU A 15 -7.84 17.14 -3.79
CA GLU A 15 -6.41 17.05 -3.49
C GLU A 15 -6.12 17.57 -2.07
N ASN A 16 -5.08 17.03 -1.44
CA ASN A 16 -4.60 17.44 -0.10
C ASN A 16 -5.63 17.25 1.04
N HIS A 17 -6.60 16.36 0.83
CA HIS A 17 -7.52 15.93 1.87
C HIS A 17 -6.96 14.70 2.58
N ASN A 18 -6.86 14.73 3.91
CA ASN A 18 -6.35 13.62 4.69
C ASN A 18 -7.50 12.66 5.09
N PRO A 19 -7.63 11.46 4.49
CA PRO A 19 -8.67 10.49 4.86
C PRO A 19 -8.59 10.02 6.32
N ALA A 20 -7.43 10.16 6.97
CA ALA A 20 -7.27 9.83 8.38
C ALA A 20 -8.03 10.77 9.32
N SER A 21 -8.45 11.96 8.85
CA SER A 21 -9.20 12.91 9.66
C SER A 21 -10.68 12.52 9.85
N SER A 22 -11.10 11.37 9.34
CA SER A 22 -12.46 10.85 9.51
C SER A 22 -12.75 10.56 10.99
N PRO A 23 -13.77 11.18 11.61
CA PRO A 23 -14.12 10.92 13.01
C PRO A 23 -14.42 9.45 13.28
N VAL A 24 -15.09 8.78 12.33
CA VAL A 24 -15.44 7.35 12.44
C VAL A 24 -14.18 6.48 12.50
N LEU A 25 -13.14 6.83 11.73
CA LEU A 25 -11.88 6.10 11.75
C LEU A 25 -11.15 6.30 13.08
N ILE A 26 -11.08 7.55 13.57
CA ILE A 26 -10.40 7.92 14.82
C ILE A 26 -11.09 7.22 16.00
N GLU A 27 -12.41 7.29 16.09
CA GLU A 27 -13.21 6.63 17.13
C GLU A 27 -13.02 5.12 17.12
N ALA A 28 -13.06 4.48 15.94
CA ALA A 28 -12.83 3.05 15.80
C ALA A 28 -11.41 2.66 16.23
N LEU A 29 -10.40 3.43 15.82
CA LEU A 29 -9.01 3.15 16.18
C LEU A 29 -8.78 3.22 17.69
N ILE A 30 -9.37 4.22 18.37
CA ILE A 30 -9.29 4.36 19.83
C ILE A 30 -10.04 3.22 20.51
N ARG A 31 -11.29 2.96 20.09
CA ARG A 31 -12.15 1.92 20.69
C ARG A 31 -11.51 0.54 20.66
N GLU A 32 -10.83 0.21 19.57
CA GLU A 32 -10.20 -1.11 19.37
C GLU A 32 -8.73 -1.15 19.89
N GLY A 33 -8.31 -0.16 20.69
CA GLY A 33 -7.01 -0.16 21.38
C GLY A 33 -5.79 0.23 20.51
N GLY A 34 -6.01 0.81 19.33
CA GLY A 34 -4.96 1.26 18.41
C GLY A 34 -4.57 2.74 18.54
N GLN A 35 -5.02 3.44 19.60
CA GLN A 35 -4.82 4.88 19.81
C GLN A 35 -3.35 5.35 19.68
N TRP A 36 -2.38 4.49 20.03
CA TRP A 36 -0.96 4.80 19.92
C TRP A 36 -0.49 5.01 18.47
N GLY A 37 -1.25 4.50 17.49
CA GLY A 37 -0.95 4.63 16.06
C GLY A 37 -1.65 5.79 15.36
N LEU A 38 -2.34 6.68 16.09
CA LEU A 38 -3.08 7.81 15.51
C LEU A 38 -2.19 8.70 14.63
N ASP A 39 -1.02 9.08 15.12
CA ASP A 39 -0.08 9.91 14.38
C ASP A 39 0.42 9.16 13.12
N GLU A 40 0.74 7.87 13.24
CA GLU A 40 1.21 7.07 12.10
C GLU A 40 0.15 6.92 10.99
N VAL A 41 -1.12 6.79 11.37
CA VAL A 41 -2.27 6.74 10.43
C VAL A 41 -2.49 8.12 9.82
N THR A 42 -2.36 9.18 10.61
CA THR A 42 -2.53 10.57 10.17
C THR A 42 -1.47 10.96 9.14
N ASP A 43 -0.21 10.63 9.40
CA ASP A 43 0.91 10.88 8.49
C ASP A 43 0.73 10.14 7.16
N LEU A 44 0.37 8.85 7.22
CA LEU A 44 0.13 8.06 6.02
C LEU A 44 -1.07 8.59 5.22
N GLY A 45 -2.14 8.98 5.90
CA GLY A 45 -3.30 9.60 5.26
C GLY A 45 -2.96 10.93 4.58
N ALA A 46 -2.09 11.76 5.19
CA ALA A 46 -1.63 13.00 4.56
C ALA A 46 -0.87 12.73 3.26
N ILE A 47 -0.03 11.69 3.23
CA ILE A 47 0.66 11.25 2.00
C ILE A 47 -0.37 10.75 0.97
N ALA A 48 -1.32 9.90 1.39
CA ALA A 48 -2.36 9.35 0.51
C ALA A 48 -3.20 10.44 -0.17
N GLY A 49 -3.52 11.51 0.57
CA GLY A 49 -4.28 12.65 0.08
C GLY A 49 -3.51 13.56 -0.89
N SER A 50 -2.19 13.43 -0.97
CA SER A 50 -1.36 14.34 -1.76
C SER A 50 -1.58 14.16 -3.26
N LYS A 51 -1.46 15.25 -4.02
CA LYS A 51 -1.47 15.22 -5.50
C LYS A 51 -0.41 14.25 -6.06
N GLN A 52 0.74 14.16 -5.39
CA GLN A 52 1.83 13.27 -5.79
C GLN A 52 1.44 11.79 -5.70
N ALA A 53 0.82 11.38 -4.59
CA ALA A 53 0.37 10.00 -4.43
C ALA A 53 -0.75 9.66 -5.43
N GLN A 54 -1.74 10.56 -5.60
CA GLN A 54 -2.78 10.38 -6.62
C GLN A 54 -2.19 10.19 -8.01
N ARG A 55 -1.14 10.96 -8.36
CA ARG A 55 -0.43 10.80 -9.64
C ARG A 55 0.29 9.45 -9.73
N TRP A 56 0.86 8.94 -8.64
CA TRP A 56 1.45 7.60 -8.64
C TRP A 56 0.41 6.52 -8.93
N GLY A 57 -0.75 6.59 -8.29
CA GLY A 57 -1.85 5.66 -8.55
C GLY A 57 -2.30 5.68 -10.00
N GLU A 58 -2.52 6.87 -10.56
CA GLU A 58 -2.90 7.05 -11.96
C GLU A 58 -1.87 6.46 -12.94
N LEU A 59 -0.57 6.67 -12.67
CA LEU A 59 0.50 6.14 -13.52
C LEU A 59 0.62 4.62 -13.41
N ALA A 60 0.55 4.07 -12.19
CA ALA A 60 0.62 2.63 -11.97
C ALA A 60 -0.55 1.88 -12.64
N ASP A 61 -1.76 2.45 -12.61
CA ASP A 61 -2.93 1.87 -13.28
C ASP A 61 -2.89 2.02 -14.81
N ARG A 62 -2.48 3.20 -15.30
CA ARG A 62 -2.40 3.48 -16.74
C ARG A 62 -1.30 2.65 -17.41
N ASN A 63 -0.13 2.56 -16.80
CA ASN A 63 1.05 1.91 -17.34
C ASN A 63 1.12 0.47 -16.84
N ARG A 64 0.44 -0.43 -17.56
CA ARG A 64 0.35 -1.86 -17.20
C ARG A 64 1.73 -2.51 -17.16
N PRO A 65 1.96 -3.48 -16.25
CA PRO A 65 3.22 -4.21 -16.18
C PRO A 65 3.51 -5.00 -17.47
N ILE A 66 4.78 -5.07 -17.86
CA ILE A 66 5.24 -5.74 -19.09
C ILE A 66 6.01 -6.99 -18.71
N LEU A 67 5.58 -8.15 -19.23
CA LEU A 67 6.31 -9.41 -19.06
C LEU A 67 7.38 -9.55 -20.14
N HIS A 68 8.64 -9.58 -19.72
CA HIS A 68 9.80 -9.92 -20.53
C HIS A 68 10.14 -11.39 -20.31
N THR A 69 9.73 -12.26 -21.23
CA THR A 69 10.04 -13.69 -21.13
C THR A 69 11.50 -13.99 -21.48
N HIS A 70 12.08 -13.25 -22.42
CA HIS A 70 13.44 -13.45 -22.91
C HIS A 70 14.18 -12.12 -23.05
N ASP A 71 15.51 -12.16 -22.94
CA ASP A 71 16.38 -11.03 -23.24
C ASP A 71 16.59 -10.86 -24.76
N ARG A 72 17.36 -9.82 -25.14
CA ARG A 72 17.68 -9.53 -26.55
C ARG A 72 18.47 -10.64 -27.27
N CYS A 73 19.09 -11.54 -26.53
CA CYS A 73 19.90 -12.64 -27.06
C CYS A 73 19.11 -13.97 -27.13
N GLY A 74 17.84 -13.97 -26.70
CA GLY A 74 16.99 -15.15 -26.68
C GLY A 74 17.14 -16.01 -25.43
N ASN A 75 17.84 -15.54 -24.38
CA ASN A 75 17.87 -16.26 -23.10
C ASN A 75 16.61 -15.95 -22.31
N ARG A 76 16.02 -16.98 -21.69
CA ARG A 76 14.83 -16.82 -20.84
C ARG A 76 15.17 -16.06 -19.54
N ILE A 77 14.37 -15.04 -19.19
CA ILE A 77 14.54 -14.22 -17.97
C ILE A 77 13.28 -14.16 -17.06
N ASP A 78 12.07 -14.33 -17.62
CA ASP A 78 10.79 -14.30 -16.88
C ASP A 78 10.61 -13.08 -15.95
N GLU A 79 11.02 -11.89 -16.38
CA GLU A 79 10.95 -10.65 -15.59
C GLU A 79 9.69 -9.84 -15.90
N VAL A 80 9.14 -9.16 -14.89
CA VAL A 80 8.03 -8.22 -15.07
C VAL A 80 8.50 -6.81 -14.75
N GLU A 81 8.43 -5.93 -15.74
CA GLU A 81 8.74 -4.51 -15.61
C GLU A 81 7.49 -3.73 -15.19
N TYR A 82 7.65 -2.84 -14.20
CA TYR A 82 6.59 -1.98 -13.69
C TYR A 82 6.98 -0.51 -13.89
N ASP A 83 5.96 0.37 -13.94
CA ASP A 83 6.19 1.81 -13.91
C ASP A 83 6.88 2.24 -12.59
N PRO A 84 7.81 3.21 -12.60
CA PRO A 84 8.44 3.73 -11.39
C PRO A 84 7.44 4.16 -10.29
N ALA A 85 6.26 4.65 -10.66
CA ALA A 85 5.21 5.02 -9.73
C ALA A 85 4.72 3.84 -8.88
N TYR A 86 4.63 2.64 -9.45
CA TYR A 86 4.28 1.42 -8.71
C TYR A 86 5.31 1.16 -7.59
N HIS A 87 6.59 1.39 -7.86
CA HIS A 87 7.64 1.20 -6.86
C HIS A 87 7.59 2.26 -5.74
N GLU A 88 7.15 3.49 -6.01
CA GLU A 88 6.91 4.49 -4.96
C GLU A 88 5.74 4.10 -4.04
N LEU A 89 4.66 3.56 -4.61
CA LEU A 89 3.52 3.03 -3.84
C LEU A 89 3.97 1.89 -2.92
N MET A 90 4.68 0.91 -3.48
CA MET A 90 5.24 -0.22 -2.72
C MET A 90 6.21 0.25 -1.62
N ARG A 91 7.12 1.18 -1.92
CA ARG A 91 8.10 1.70 -0.95
C ARG A 91 7.40 2.42 0.20
N THR A 92 6.37 3.19 -0.09
CA THR A 92 5.57 3.89 0.93
C THR A 92 4.85 2.89 1.83
N ALA A 93 4.12 1.92 1.25
CA ALA A 93 3.43 0.89 2.01
C ALA A 93 4.38 0.05 2.88
N ILE A 94 5.56 -0.29 2.36
CA ILE A 94 6.60 -1.04 3.10
C ILE A 94 7.14 -0.20 4.25
N ARG A 95 7.52 1.06 3.99
CA ARG A 95 8.07 1.98 5.00
C ARG A 95 7.10 2.21 6.16
N HIS A 96 5.80 2.32 5.89
CA HIS A 96 4.77 2.48 6.92
C HIS A 96 4.34 1.14 7.56
N GLY A 97 4.97 0.03 7.19
CA GLY A 97 4.83 -1.25 7.87
C GLY A 97 3.60 -2.07 7.48
N LEU A 98 2.87 -1.71 6.40
CA LEU A 98 1.60 -2.36 6.04
C LEU A 98 1.75 -3.86 5.72
N HIS A 99 2.95 -4.25 5.30
CA HIS A 99 3.31 -5.61 4.90
C HIS A 99 3.60 -6.55 6.08
N ALA A 100 4.02 -6.07 7.27
CA ALA A 100 4.44 -6.97 8.35
C ALA A 100 4.53 -6.38 9.77
N ALA A 101 4.31 -5.08 9.98
CA ALA A 101 4.57 -4.45 11.29
C ALA A 101 3.91 -5.16 12.50
N PRO A 102 2.67 -5.66 12.43
CA PRO A 102 2.05 -6.37 13.55
C PRO A 102 2.78 -7.65 13.98
N TRP A 103 3.57 -8.25 13.09
CA TRP A 103 4.35 -9.44 13.38
C TRP A 103 5.73 -9.12 13.95
N ALA A 104 6.26 -7.92 13.69
CA ALA A 104 7.54 -7.45 14.23
C ALA A 104 7.39 -6.88 15.64
N ASP A 105 6.27 -6.21 15.91
CA ASP A 105 5.93 -5.64 17.21
C ASP A 105 4.50 -6.05 17.60
N PRO A 106 4.34 -7.06 18.50
CA PRO A 106 3.05 -7.63 18.85
C PRO A 106 2.30 -6.80 19.91
N ARG A 107 2.55 -5.49 19.99
CA ARG A 107 1.81 -4.61 20.90
C ARG A 107 0.28 -4.70 20.70
N PRO A 108 -0.53 -4.57 21.77
CA PRO A 108 -1.98 -4.53 21.64
C PRO A 108 -2.43 -3.50 20.60
N GLY A 109 -3.38 -3.88 19.74
CA GLY A 109 -3.88 -3.01 18.67
C GLY A 109 -3.00 -2.92 17.42
N ALA A 110 -1.87 -3.64 17.30
CA ALA A 110 -1.01 -3.59 16.11
C ALA A 110 -1.75 -3.94 14.81
N HIS A 111 -2.58 -4.98 14.83
CA HIS A 111 -3.41 -5.34 13.69
C HIS A 111 -4.47 -4.26 13.36
N VAL A 112 -5.02 -3.59 14.38
CA VAL A 112 -5.99 -2.50 14.23
C VAL A 112 -5.32 -1.29 13.58
N VAL A 113 -4.15 -0.88 14.05
CA VAL A 113 -3.37 0.21 13.44
C VAL A 113 -3.03 -0.11 11.99
N ARG A 114 -2.60 -1.35 11.70
CA ARG A 114 -2.34 -1.79 10.33
C ARG A 114 -3.60 -1.78 9.46
N ALA A 115 -4.76 -2.14 10.01
CA ALA A 115 -6.04 -2.05 9.32
C ALA A 115 -6.42 -0.58 9.02
N ALA A 116 -6.28 0.32 9.99
CA ALA A 116 -6.53 1.75 9.80
C ALA A 116 -5.61 2.36 8.75
N LYS A 117 -4.30 2.05 8.79
CA LYS A 117 -3.33 2.44 7.75
C LYS A 117 -3.74 1.95 6.36
N THR A 118 -4.21 0.70 6.27
CA THR A 118 -4.71 0.14 5.01
C THR A 118 -5.98 0.86 4.54
N GLY A 119 -6.85 1.27 5.47
CA GLY A 119 -8.08 2.01 5.16
C GLY A 119 -7.86 3.43 4.68
N VAL A 120 -6.73 4.08 5.02
CA VAL A 120 -6.38 5.42 4.54
C VAL A 120 -5.45 5.40 3.32
N TRP A 121 -4.68 4.32 3.14
CA TRP A 121 -3.78 4.14 2.00
C TRP A 121 -4.50 3.51 0.80
N THR A 122 -5.47 4.25 0.24
CA THR A 122 -6.36 3.78 -0.83
C THR A 122 -6.06 4.46 -2.17
N VAL A 123 -4.82 4.91 -2.36
CA VAL A 123 -4.38 5.65 -3.55
C VAL A 123 -4.51 4.79 -4.81
N GLU A 124 -4.18 3.50 -4.69
CA GLU A 124 -4.21 2.52 -5.78
C GLU A 124 -4.34 1.13 -5.14
N PRO A 125 -5.35 0.31 -5.50
CA PRO A 125 -5.62 -0.94 -4.79
C PRO A 125 -4.77 -2.15 -5.23
N GLY A 126 -4.21 -2.13 -6.44
CA GLY A 126 -3.43 -3.21 -7.05
C GLY A 126 -2.13 -3.51 -6.31
N HIS A 127 -1.34 -2.51 -5.94
CA HIS A 127 -0.11 -2.72 -5.18
C HIS A 127 -0.36 -3.23 -3.75
N MET A 128 -1.57 -3.07 -3.21
CA MET A 128 -1.94 -3.65 -1.92
C MET A 128 -2.08 -5.17 -1.94
N CYS A 129 -2.19 -5.79 -3.13
CA CYS A 129 -2.21 -7.24 -3.30
C CYS A 129 -0.93 -7.90 -2.74
N PRO A 130 0.29 -7.60 -3.24
CA PRO A 130 1.52 -8.17 -2.67
C PRO A 130 1.77 -7.78 -1.21
N ILE A 131 1.39 -6.56 -0.80
CA ILE A 131 1.50 -6.13 0.60
C ILE A 131 0.64 -7.00 1.53
N SER A 132 -0.59 -7.31 1.12
CA SER A 132 -1.51 -8.13 1.90
C SER A 132 -1.14 -9.61 1.88
N MET A 133 -0.67 -10.14 0.74
CA MET A 133 -0.12 -11.50 0.65
C MET A 133 1.08 -11.67 1.58
N THR A 134 2.00 -10.70 1.59
CA THR A 134 3.17 -10.70 2.48
C THR A 134 2.73 -10.71 3.94
N TYR A 135 1.80 -9.82 4.31
CA TYR A 135 1.26 -9.77 5.66
C TYR A 135 0.62 -11.10 6.09
N ALA A 136 -0.17 -11.73 5.21
CA ALA A 136 -0.87 -12.96 5.51
C ALA A 136 0.05 -14.19 5.63
N VAL A 137 1.18 -14.21 4.92
CA VAL A 137 2.07 -15.38 4.91
C VAL A 137 3.05 -15.41 6.10
N VAL A 138 3.35 -14.27 6.74
CA VAL A 138 4.34 -14.21 7.84
C VAL A 138 4.10 -15.24 8.96
N PRO A 139 2.88 -15.42 9.50
CA PRO A 139 2.66 -16.41 10.57
C PRO A 139 3.00 -17.84 10.15
N ARG A 140 2.72 -18.18 8.89
CA ARG A 140 3.05 -19.50 8.32
C ARG A 140 4.55 -19.69 8.17
N CYS A 141 5.26 -18.67 7.65
CA CYS A 141 6.71 -18.73 7.48
C CYS A 141 7.46 -18.77 8.82
N ALA A 142 7.00 -18.02 9.82
CA ALA A 142 7.55 -18.05 11.18
C ALA A 142 7.44 -19.46 11.80
N THR A 143 6.33 -20.16 11.52
CA THR A 143 6.09 -21.53 11.98
C THR A 143 6.99 -22.56 11.27
N ILE A 144 7.30 -22.36 9.98
CA ILE A 144 8.20 -23.26 9.25
C ILE A 144 9.65 -23.15 9.76
N ARG A 145 10.09 -21.95 10.17
CA ARG A 145 11.44 -21.77 10.76
C ARG A 145 11.63 -22.45 12.12
N SER A 146 10.55 -22.69 12.88
CA SER A 146 10.61 -23.42 14.15
C SER A 146 10.46 -24.93 13.98
N TRP A 147 10.24 -25.42 12.76
CA TRP A 147 10.30 -26.86 12.47
C TRP A 147 11.77 -27.30 12.45
N PRO A 148 12.19 -28.26 13.29
CA PRO A 148 13.50 -28.87 13.13
C PRO A 148 13.53 -29.47 11.73
N LEU A 149 14.53 -29.08 10.93
CA LEU A 149 14.87 -29.74 9.68
C LEU A 149 15.24 -31.19 10.00
N SER A 150 14.24 -32.04 10.18
CA SER A 150 14.41 -33.48 10.13
C SER A 150 14.79 -33.78 8.70
N THR A 151 16.07 -34.08 8.51
CA THR A 151 16.65 -34.71 7.34
C THR A 151 15.78 -35.87 6.89
N SER A 152 14.95 -35.63 5.89
CA SER A 152 14.32 -36.68 5.10
C SER A 152 14.75 -36.44 3.66
N ARG A 153 15.78 -37.18 3.27
CA ARG A 153 16.14 -37.42 1.87
C ARG A 153 14.89 -37.75 1.07
N CYS A 154 14.73 -37.10 -0.07
CA CYS A 154 14.39 -37.73 -1.33
C CYS A 154 15.41 -37.24 -2.35
#